data_AF-A0A843CKF5-F1
#
_entry.id   AF-A0A843CKF5-F1
#
_cell.length_a   1.000
_cell.length_b   1.000
_cell.length_c   1.000
_cell.angle_alpha   90.00
_cell.angle_beta   90.00
_cell.angle_gamma   90.00
#
_symmetry.space_group_name_H-M   'P 1'
#
loop_
_entity.id
_entity.type
_entity.pdbx_description
1 polymer ?
#
loop_
_entity_poly.entity_id
_entity_poly.type
_entity_poly.pdbx_seq_one_letter_code
_entity_poly.pdbx_strand_id
1 'polypeptide(L)'
;MFSVSEITVFSMTLSQAAAVFFLSLFLTEASELVFGIAVGLKRQDLYLIFLVNIITNPPAVFFFYFMMYYLSPELFFVRHDVVLILTEAAVVLTEAWFFDRYAVSVRRPLVFSFIINLFSVLSGVVIQKMSSMILLSVGTGL
;
A
#
# COMPACT_ATOMS: atom_id res chain seq x y z
N MET A 1 -29.29 -13.83 13.44
CA MET A 1 -30.00 -12.77 12.69
C MET A 1 -29.35 -11.48 13.15
N PHE A 2 -28.51 -10.85 12.31
CA PHE A 2 -27.77 -9.65 12.72
C PHE A 2 -28.76 -8.51 13.02
N SER A 3 -28.53 -7.78 14.10
CA SER A 3 -29.33 -6.59 14.44
C SER A 3 -29.12 -5.51 13.37
N VAL A 4 -30.12 -4.68 13.11
CA VAL A 4 -30.01 -3.51 12.22
C VAL A 4 -28.84 -2.61 12.62
N SER A 5 -28.53 -2.52 13.92
CA SER A 5 -27.36 -1.81 14.44
C SER A 5 -26.03 -2.43 14.02
N GLU A 6 -25.92 -3.77 14.00
CA GLU A 6 -24.71 -4.49 13.58
C GLU A 6 -24.46 -4.33 12.08
N ILE A 7 -25.53 -4.35 11.27
CA ILE A 7 -25.44 -4.11 9.82
C ILE A 7 -25.01 -2.67 9.53
N THR A 8 -25.50 -1.71 10.31
CA THR A 8 -25.14 -0.28 10.14
C THR A 8 -23.68 -0.05 10.52
N VAL A 9 -23.21 -0.59 11.64
CA VAL A 9 -21.80 -0.48 12.05
C VAL A 9 -20.87 -1.20 11.07
N PHE A 10 -21.25 -2.38 10.59
CA PHE A 10 -20.46 -3.13 9.59
C PHE A 10 -20.35 -2.37 8.25
N SER A 11 -21.44 -1.79 7.75
CA SER A 11 -21.40 -1.00 6.52
C SER A 11 -20.58 0.29 6.67
N MET A 12 -20.65 0.95 7.82
CA MET A 12 -19.86 2.15 8.12
C MET A 12 -18.36 1.84 8.18
N THR A 13 -17.97 0.76 8.88
CA THR A 13 -16.56 0.32 8.96
C THR A 13 -16.00 -0.13 7.61
N LEU A 14 -16.79 -0.84 6.80
CA LEU A 14 -16.39 -1.24 5.44
C LEU A 14 -16.16 -0.01 4.54
N SER A 15 -17.03 0.99 4.63
CA SER A 15 -16.90 2.23 3.84
C SER A 15 -15.65 3.03 4.21
N GLN A 16 -15.31 3.08 5.50
CA GLN A 16 -14.10 3.75 6.00
C GLN A 16 -12.83 3.02 5.58
N ALA A 17 -12.81 1.69 5.67
CA ALA A 17 -11.69 0.87 5.23
C ALA A 17 -11.43 1.04 3.72
N ALA A 18 -12.50 1.04 2.91
CA ALA A 18 -12.40 1.30 1.48
C ALA A 18 -11.85 2.70 1.19
N ALA A 19 -12.31 3.73 1.90
CA ALA A 19 -11.82 5.09 1.72
C ALA A 19 -10.32 5.22 2.03
N VAL A 20 -9.84 4.62 3.12
CA VAL A 20 -8.40 4.61 3.47
C VAL A 20 -7.59 3.86 2.42
N PHE A 21 -8.10 2.73 1.94
CA PHE A 21 -7.46 1.95 0.88
C PHE A 21 -7.28 2.79 -0.40
N PHE A 22 -8.37 3.37 -0.94
CA PHE A 22 -8.32 4.17 -2.16
C PHE A 22 -7.49 5.45 -2.00
N LEU A 23 -7.52 6.08 -0.82
CA LEU A 23 -6.69 7.24 -0.53
C LEU A 23 -5.19 6.86 -0.54
N SER A 24 -4.82 5.74 0.08
CA SER A 24 -3.43 5.26 0.07
C SER A 24 -2.95 4.93 -1.34
N LEU A 25 -3.80 4.30 -2.14
CA LEU A 25 -3.51 3.97 -3.53
C LEU A 25 -3.32 5.25 -4.36
N PHE A 26 -4.23 6.21 -4.22
CA PHE A 26 -4.14 7.49 -4.92
C PHE A 26 -2.88 8.28 -4.55
N LEU A 27 -2.56 8.35 -3.26
CA LEU A 27 -1.36 9.05 -2.78
C LEU A 27 -0.09 8.37 -3.28
N THR A 28 -0.07 7.04 -3.28
CA THR A 28 1.04 6.28 -3.84
C THR A 28 1.21 6.60 -5.32
N GLU A 29 0.18 6.38 -6.14
CA GLU A 29 0.19 6.67 -7.58
C GLU A 29 0.66 8.10 -7.89
N ALA A 30 0.10 9.08 -7.18
CA ALA A 30 0.49 10.47 -7.35
C ALA A 30 1.97 10.69 -7.03
N SER A 31 2.48 10.12 -5.94
CA SER A 31 3.88 10.27 -5.53
C SER A 31 4.85 9.62 -6.52
N GLU A 32 4.52 8.44 -7.04
CA GLU A 32 5.39 7.69 -7.94
C GLU A 32 5.44 8.32 -9.34
N LEU A 33 4.30 8.82 -9.82
CA LEU A 33 4.24 9.58 -11.06
C LEU A 33 5.00 10.90 -10.95
N VAL A 34 4.86 11.63 -9.84
CA VAL A 34 5.62 12.86 -9.59
C VAL A 34 7.12 12.57 -9.56
N PHE A 35 7.54 11.49 -8.90
CA PHE A 35 8.93 11.07 -8.90
C PHE A 35 9.42 10.70 -10.31
N GLY A 36 8.64 9.91 -11.06
CA GLY A 36 8.97 9.55 -12.44
C GLY A 36 9.12 10.77 -13.35
N ILE A 37 8.26 11.79 -13.18
CA ILE A 37 8.37 13.07 -13.88
C ILE A 37 9.65 13.82 -13.46
N ALA A 38 9.93 13.89 -12.15
CA ALA A 38 11.11 14.59 -11.62
C ALA A 38 12.44 13.99 -12.11
N VAL A 39 12.49 12.66 -12.30
CA VAL A 39 13.66 11.94 -12.82
C VAL A 39 13.70 11.93 -14.36
N GLY A 40 12.72 12.55 -15.02
CA GLY A 40 12.71 12.75 -16.47
C GLY A 40 12.34 11.50 -17.29
N LEU A 41 11.50 10.62 -16.73
CA LEU A 41 11.04 9.43 -17.44
C LEU A 41 10.14 9.79 -18.62
N LYS A 42 10.15 8.91 -19.64
CA LYS A 42 9.25 9.05 -20.79
C LYS A 42 7.81 8.76 -20.37
N ARG A 43 6.86 9.34 -21.11
CA ARG A 43 5.42 9.10 -20.89
C ARG A 43 5.05 7.61 -20.86
N GLN A 44 5.66 6.80 -21.72
CA GLN A 44 5.44 5.35 -21.74
C GLN A 44 5.82 4.67 -20.43
N ASP A 45 6.92 5.10 -19.80
CA ASP A 45 7.36 4.58 -18.52
C ASP A 45 6.45 5.06 -17.38
N LEU A 46 5.91 6.29 -17.46
CA LEU A 46 4.90 6.78 -16.51
C LEU A 46 3.61 5.95 -16.55
N TYR A 47 3.12 5.59 -17.75
CA TYR A 47 1.98 4.68 -17.88
C TYR A 47 2.29 3.30 -17.33
N LEU A 48 3.52 2.81 -17.55
CA LEU A 48 3.95 1.52 -17.03
C LEU A 48 3.98 1.53 -15.49
N ILE A 49 4.50 2.57 -14.85
CA ILE A 49 4.50 2.74 -13.39
C ILE A 49 3.06 2.66 -12.86
N PHE A 50 2.16 3.45 -13.44
CA PHE A 50 0.74 3.46 -13.05
C PHE A 50 0.08 2.08 -13.18
N LEU A 51 0.29 1.39 -14.28
CA LEU A 51 -0.26 0.04 -14.50
C LEU A 51 0.30 -0.98 -13.52
N VAL A 52 1.61 -0.95 -13.31
CA VAL A 52 2.30 -1.89 -12.43
C VAL A 52 1.82 -1.70 -10.98
N ASN A 53 1.71 -0.47 -10.49
CA ASN A 53 1.17 -0.18 -9.16
C ASN A 53 -0.26 -0.68 -8.94
N ILE A 54 -1.15 -0.45 -9.90
CA ILE A 54 -2.52 -0.95 -9.82
C ILE A 54 -2.55 -2.48 -9.66
N ILE A 55 -1.56 -3.19 -10.21
CA ILE A 55 -1.48 -4.64 -10.17
C ILE A 55 -0.75 -5.14 -8.92
N THR A 56 0.26 -4.42 -8.42
CA THR A 56 1.11 -4.89 -7.31
C THR A 56 0.60 -4.43 -5.94
N ASN A 57 0.11 -3.20 -5.85
CA ASN A 57 -0.13 -2.53 -4.58
C ASN A 57 -1.46 -2.99 -3.91
N PRO A 58 -2.60 -3.09 -4.60
CA PRO A 58 -3.83 -3.67 -4.03
C PRO A 58 -3.66 -5.10 -3.48
N PRO A 59 -3.02 -6.04 -4.21
CA PRO A 59 -2.79 -7.38 -3.68
C PRO A 59 -1.82 -7.42 -2.51
N ALA A 60 -0.79 -6.58 -2.49
CA ALA A 60 0.16 -6.48 -1.39
C ALA A 60 -0.53 -6.04 -0.10
N VAL A 61 -1.30 -4.95 -0.16
CA VAL A 61 -2.08 -4.44 0.98
C VAL A 61 -3.10 -5.48 1.45
N PHE A 62 -3.82 -6.11 0.52
CA PHE A 62 -4.77 -7.17 0.85
C PHE A 62 -4.08 -8.35 1.55
N PHE A 63 -2.98 -8.84 1.00
CA PHE A 63 -2.23 -9.96 1.55
C PHE A 63 -1.70 -9.65 2.96
N PHE A 64 -1.16 -8.46 3.15
CA PHE A 64 -0.68 -8.00 4.45
C PHE A 64 -1.80 -8.04 5.50
N TYR A 65 -2.95 -7.39 5.24
CA TYR A 65 -4.06 -7.39 6.19
C TYR A 65 -4.69 -8.77 6.37
N PHE A 66 -4.78 -9.57 5.31
CA PHE A 66 -5.26 -10.94 5.38
C PHE A 66 -4.37 -11.76 6.31
N MET A 67 -3.05 -11.73 6.14
CA MET A 67 -2.11 -12.40 7.04
C MET A 67 -2.26 -11.91 8.48
N MET A 68 -2.35 -10.59 8.70
CA MET A 68 -2.54 -10.02 10.04
C MET A 68 -3.83 -10.50 10.72
N TYR A 69 -4.90 -10.72 9.97
CA TYR A 69 -6.18 -11.22 10.50
C TYR A 69 -6.10 -12.68 10.95
N TYR A 70 -5.38 -13.54 10.23
CA TYR A 70 -5.29 -14.98 10.52
C TYR A 70 -4.14 -15.34 11.48
N LEU A 71 -3.20 -14.43 11.73
CA LEU A 71 -2.08 -14.65 12.63
C LEU A 71 -2.50 -14.48 14.10
N SER A 72 -2.07 -15.41 14.96
CA SER A 72 -2.38 -15.40 16.39
C SER A 72 -1.85 -14.13 17.07
N PRO A 73 -2.62 -13.49 17.97
CA PRO A 73 -2.24 -12.23 18.63
C PRO A 73 -0.91 -12.31 19.41
N GLU A 74 -0.56 -13.49 19.91
CA GLU A 74 0.65 -13.73 20.71
C GLU A 74 1.96 -13.58 19.92
N LEU A 75 1.90 -13.61 18.57
CA LEU A 75 3.04 -13.47 17.67
C LEU A 75 3.00 -12.18 16.83
N PHE A 76 2.08 -11.27 17.15
CA PHE A 76 1.70 -10.13 16.31
C PHE A 76 2.90 -9.25 15.93
N PHE A 77 3.73 -8.82 16.90
CA PHE A 77 4.84 -7.89 16.63
C PHE A 77 5.98 -8.51 15.81
N VAL A 78 6.43 -9.72 16.15
CA VAL A 78 7.55 -10.38 15.45
C VAL A 78 7.15 -10.79 14.03
N ARG A 79 5.87 -11.10 13.80
CA ARG A 79 5.38 -11.52 12.48
C ARG A 79 4.92 -10.37 11.60
N HIS A 80 4.53 -9.24 12.18
CA HIS A 80 4.15 -8.05 11.43
C HIS A 80 5.28 -7.58 10.50
N ASP A 81 6.47 -7.37 11.07
CA ASP A 81 7.62 -6.87 10.30
C ASP A 81 8.09 -7.87 9.25
N VAL A 82 8.06 -9.16 9.56
CA VAL A 82 8.43 -10.22 8.62
C VAL A 82 7.45 -10.29 7.46
N VAL A 83 6.14 -10.26 7.73
CA VAL A 83 5.11 -10.27 6.68
C VAL A 83 5.22 -9.02 5.82
N LEU A 84 5.42 -7.85 6.42
CA LEU A 84 5.64 -6.60 5.69
C LEU A 84 6.87 -6.72 4.78
N ILE A 85 8.05 -7.05 5.33
CA ILE A 85 9.29 -7.17 4.55
C ILE A 85 9.16 -8.15 3.40
N LEU A 86 8.54 -9.32 3.63
CA LEU A 86 8.35 -10.33 2.58
C LEU A 86 7.39 -9.84 1.50
N THR A 87 6.32 -9.15 1.88
CA THR A 87 5.34 -8.58 0.95
C THR A 87 5.99 -7.50 0.10
N GLU A 88 6.68 -6.54 0.72
CA GLU A 88 7.38 -5.46 0.03
C GLU A 88 8.49 -5.98 -0.88
N ALA A 89 9.25 -6.99 -0.43
CA ALA A 89 10.26 -7.64 -1.28
C ALA A 89 9.63 -8.30 -2.51
N ALA A 90 8.49 -8.97 -2.36
CA ALA A 90 7.78 -9.58 -3.49
C ALA A 90 7.27 -8.53 -4.47
N VAL A 91 6.74 -7.40 -3.97
CA VAL A 91 6.33 -6.25 -4.78
C VAL A 91 7.52 -5.71 -5.55
N VAL A 92 8.61 -5.33 -4.87
CA VAL A 92 9.80 -4.75 -5.49
C VAL A 92 10.37 -5.66 -6.60
N LEU A 93 10.44 -6.97 -6.34
CA LEU A 93 10.92 -7.93 -7.34
C LEU A 93 9.98 -8.02 -8.55
N THR A 94 8.67 -7.99 -8.32
CA THR A 94 7.66 -8.05 -9.38
C THR A 94 7.70 -6.80 -10.25
N GLU A 95 7.75 -5.61 -9.65
CA GLU A 95 7.84 -4.35 -10.37
C GLU A 95 9.16 -4.22 -11.13
N ALA A 96 10.28 -4.59 -10.50
CA ALA A 96 11.57 -4.62 -11.16
C ALA A 96 11.54 -5.53 -12.40
N TRP A 97 10.86 -6.68 -12.32
CA TRP A 97 10.68 -7.60 -13.44
C TRP A 97 9.84 -7.02 -14.58
N PHE A 98 8.84 -6.20 -14.28
CA PHE A 98 8.06 -5.45 -15.28
C PHE A 98 8.89 -4.32 -15.90
N PHE A 99 9.57 -3.52 -15.10
CA PHE A 99 10.40 -2.42 -15.59
C PHE A 99 11.56 -2.92 -16.44
N ASP A 100 12.18 -4.04 -16.10
CA ASP A 100 13.25 -4.66 -16.89
C ASP A 100 12.79 -5.06 -18.30
N ARG A 101 11.52 -5.49 -18.44
CA ARG A 101 10.97 -5.94 -19.73
C ARG A 101 10.36 -4.83 -20.57
N TYR A 102 9.69 -3.86 -19.93
CA TYR A 102 8.79 -2.96 -20.62
C TYR A 102 9.20 -1.48 -20.52
N ALA A 103 10.07 -1.11 -19.57
CA ALA A 103 10.51 0.27 -19.44
C ALA A 103 11.57 0.60 -20.49
N VAL A 104 11.47 1.80 -21.06
CA VAL A 104 12.36 2.30 -22.12
C VAL A 104 13.50 3.14 -21.54
N SER A 105 13.26 3.84 -20.43
CA SER A 105 14.22 4.82 -19.86
C SER A 105 14.80 4.41 -18.51
N VAL A 106 14.30 3.34 -17.90
CA VAL A 106 14.75 2.85 -16.59
C VAL A 106 16.01 2.01 -16.75
N ARG A 107 17.17 2.54 -16.36
CA ARG A 107 18.47 1.84 -16.49
C ARG A 107 18.74 0.79 -15.41
N ARG A 108 18.14 0.93 -14.22
CA ARG A 108 18.33 0.03 -13.07
C ARG A 108 16.96 -0.33 -12.48
N PRO A 109 16.22 -1.27 -13.08
CA PRO A 109 14.84 -1.61 -12.71
C PRO A 109 14.65 -1.91 -11.21
N LEU A 110 15.56 -2.68 -10.62
CA LEU A 110 15.49 -3.07 -9.21
C LEU A 110 15.71 -1.89 -8.27
N VAL A 111 16.73 -1.06 -8.53
CA VAL A 111 16.99 0.14 -7.71
C VAL A 111 15.84 1.13 -7.84
N PHE A 112 15.30 1.27 -9.04
CA PHE A 112 14.18 2.16 -9.33
C PHE A 112 12.92 1.72 -8.59
N SER A 113 12.50 0.46 -8.72
CA SER A 113 11.37 -0.07 -7.98
C SER A 113 11.58 0.03 -6.47
N PHE A 114 12.77 -0.33 -5.96
CA PHE A 114 13.05 -0.21 -4.53
C PHE A 114 12.88 1.22 -3.99
N ILE A 115 13.39 2.24 -4.70
CA ILE A 115 13.26 3.64 -4.27
C ILE A 115 11.80 4.07 -4.26
N ILE A 116 11.07 3.74 -5.32
CA ILE A 116 9.67 4.11 -5.49
C ILE A 116 8.79 3.42 -4.44
N ASN A 117 8.96 2.12 -4.26
CA ASN A 117 8.21 1.37 -3.26
C ASN A 117 8.55 1.82 -1.83
N LEU A 118 9.80 2.21 -1.56
CA LEU A 118 10.15 2.77 -0.26
C LEU A 118 9.35 4.04 0.06
N PHE A 119 9.10 4.90 -0.93
CA PHE A 119 8.22 6.07 -0.75
C PHE A 119 6.77 5.65 -0.47
N SER A 120 6.26 4.66 -1.19
CA SER A 120 4.93 4.08 -0.98
C SER A 120 4.75 3.55 0.45
N VAL A 121 5.67 2.68 0.92
CA VAL A 121 5.65 2.11 2.27
C VAL A 121 5.70 3.17 3.36
N LEU A 122 6.61 4.15 3.22
CA LEU A 122 6.73 5.24 4.18
C LEU A 122 5.43 6.05 4.24
N SER A 123 4.79 6.30 3.11
CA SER A 123 3.48 6.99 3.06
C SER A 123 2.39 6.16 3.74
N GLY A 124 2.35 4.84 3.51
CA GLY A 124 1.41 3.92 4.14
C GLY A 124 1.54 3.88 5.65
N VAL A 125 2.77 3.81 6.17
CA VAL A 125 3.07 3.86 7.62
C VAL A 125 2.61 5.19 8.23
N VAL A 126 2.85 6.32 7.55
CA VAL A 126 2.41 7.63 8.04
C VAL A 126 0.89 7.71 8.10
N ILE A 127 0.18 7.25 7.07
CA ILE A 127 -1.29 7.24 7.03
C ILE A 127 -1.84 6.34 8.13
N GLN A 128 -1.28 5.15 8.32
CA GLN A 128 -1.73 4.21 9.35
C GLN A 128 -1.48 4.75 10.76
N LYS A 129 -0.35 5.44 10.97
CA LYS A 129 -0.05 6.09 12.25
C LYS A 129 -0.99 7.27 12.51
N MET A 130 -1.30 8.08 11.50
CA MET A 130 -2.28 9.16 11.62
C MET A 130 -3.70 8.63 11.88
N SER A 131 -4.14 7.59 11.18
CA SER A 131 -5.47 7.01 11.37
C SER A 131 -5.61 6.36 12.75
N SER A 132 -4.57 5.68 13.24
CA SER A 132 -4.56 5.14 14.62
C SER A 132 -4.60 6.24 15.68
N MET A 133 -3.94 7.38 15.45
CA MET A 133 -3.97 8.54 16.35
C MET A 133 -5.35 9.22 16.36
N ILE A 134 -6.00 9.33 15.20
CA ILE A 134 -7.36 9.88 15.08
C ILE A 134 -8.39 8.92 15.72
N LEU A 135 -8.27 7.60 15.47
CA LEU A 135 -9.13 6.60 16.10
C LEU A 135 -8.93 6.53 17.61
N LEU A 136 -7.71 6.71 18.11
CA LEU A 136 -7.43 6.86 19.54
C LEU A 136 -8.04 8.16 20.07
N SER A 137 -7.90 9.30 19.39
CA SER A 137 -8.49 10.56 19.87
C SER A 137 -10.01 10.55 19.85
N VAL A 138 -10.63 9.83 18.91
CA VAL A 138 -12.08 9.62 18.83
C VAL A 138 -12.55 8.56 19.84
N GLY A 139 -11.72 7.54 20.10
CA GLY A 139 -11.98 6.50 21.10
C GLY A 139 -11.72 6.91 22.55
N THR A 140 -10.99 8.01 22.78
CA THR A 140 -10.74 8.60 24.11
C THR A 140 -11.62 9.82 24.44
N GLY A 141 -12.59 10.19 23.60
CA GLY A 141 -13.65 11.09 24.06
C GLY A 141 -14.54 10.32 25.04
N LEU A 142 -14.77 10.69 26.32
CA LEU A 142 -14.87 12.02 26.93
C LEU A 142 -15.59 13.05 26.05
#